data_AF-A0A7C6EG98-F1
#
_entry.id   AF-A0A7C6EG98-F1
#
_cell.length_a   1.000
_cell.length_b   1.000
_cell.length_c   1.000
_cell.angle_alpha   90.00
_cell.angle_beta   90.00
_cell.angle_gamma   90.00
#
_symmetry.space_group_name_H-M   'P 1'
#
loop_
_entity.id
_entity.type
_entity.pdbx_description
1 polymer ?
#
loop_
_entity_poly.entity_id
_entity_poly.type
_entity_poly.pdbx_seq_one_letter_code
_entity_poly.pdbx_strand_id
1 'polypeptide(L)'
;MPLLHEAIRKQATVKEIKAVGVAENVTITLDGGSTTKAIKVLIEHESGLVVALYLPYRKKFFRSYSFGEIFAVSAKPEVNIW
;
A
#
# COMPACT_ATOMS: atom_id res chain seq x y z
N MET A 1 -7.72 7.30 -2.37
CA MET A 1 -8.62 6.96 -3.49
C MET A 1 -10.03 6.68 -2.96
N PRO A 2 -10.90 7.69 -2.80
CA PRO A 2 -12.11 7.55 -1.99
C PRO A 2 -13.11 6.50 -2.48
N LEU A 3 -13.39 6.48 -3.79
CA LEU A 3 -14.40 5.59 -4.39
C LEU A 3 -14.02 4.11 -4.32
N LEU A 4 -12.73 3.78 -4.52
CA LEU A 4 -12.25 2.40 -4.39
C LEU A 4 -12.41 1.91 -2.96
N HIS A 5 -11.99 2.72 -1.98
CA HIS A 5 -12.05 2.34 -0.57
C HIS A 5 -13.49 2.14 -0.11
N GLU A 6 -14.41 3.00 -0.57
CA GLU A 6 -15.84 2.85 -0.28
C GLU A 6 -16.43 1.57 -0.88
N ALA A 7 -16.10 1.24 -2.13
CA ALA A 7 -16.59 0.02 -2.77
C ALA A 7 -16.08 -1.25 -2.06
N ILE A 8 -14.80 -1.26 -1.68
CA ILE A 8 -14.21 -2.36 -0.91
C ILE A 8 -14.89 -2.49 0.45
N ARG A 9 -15.08 -1.38 1.17
CA ARG A 9 -15.78 -1.38 2.47
C ARG A 9 -17.19 -1.95 2.34
N LYS A 10 -17.94 -1.54 1.31
CA LYS A 10 -19.27 -2.10 1.00
C LYS A 10 -19.23 -3.60 0.67
N GLN A 11 -18.15 -4.11 0.10
CA GLN A 11 -18.01 -5.54 -0.16
C GLN A 11 -17.62 -6.32 1.11
N ALA A 12 -16.83 -5.73 1.99
CA ALA A 12 -16.44 -6.31 3.27
C ALA A 12 -17.63 -6.51 4.23
N THR A 13 -18.68 -5.69 4.13
CA THR A 13 -19.90 -5.89 4.93
C THR A 13 -20.78 -7.05 4.44
N VAL A 14 -20.60 -7.49 3.19
CA VAL A 14 -21.45 -8.52 2.55
C VAL A 14 -20.75 -9.88 2.49
N LYS A 15 -19.42 -9.91 2.54
CA LYS A 15 -18.60 -11.12 2.45
C LYS A 15 -17.64 -11.17 3.63
N GLU A 16 -17.28 -12.38 4.09
CA GLU A 16 -16.22 -12.57 5.10
C GLU A 16 -14.83 -12.27 4.51
N ILE A 17 -14.53 -10.98 4.27
CA ILE A 17 -13.22 -10.51 3.84
C ILE A 17 -12.31 -10.46 5.06
N LYS A 18 -11.38 -11.40 5.16
CA LYS A 18 -10.40 -11.44 6.25
C LYS A 18 -9.31 -10.37 6.13
N ALA A 19 -8.97 -10.00 4.91
CA ALA A 19 -7.98 -8.96 4.64
C ALA A 19 -8.18 -8.31 3.26
N VAL A 20 -7.74 -7.07 3.13
CA VAL A 20 -7.62 -6.35 1.86
C VAL A 20 -6.21 -5.80 1.68
N GLY A 21 -5.72 -5.80 0.43
CA GLY A 21 -4.54 -5.06 0.02
C GLY A 21 -4.88 -4.03 -1.06
N VAL A 22 -4.52 -2.77 -0.86
CA VAL A 22 -4.65 -1.70 -1.87
C VAL A 22 -3.26 -1.29 -2.33
N ALA A 23 -2.95 -1.55 -3.60
CA ALA A 23 -1.68 -1.18 -4.22
C ALA A 23 -1.79 0.19 -4.89
N GLU A 24 -0.84 1.07 -4.61
CA GLU A 24 -0.74 2.41 -5.20
C GLU A 24 0.71 2.80 -5.51
N ASN A 25 0.88 3.62 -6.54
CA ASN A 25 2.18 4.20 -6.87
C ASN A 25 2.35 5.52 -6.12
N VAL A 26 3.38 5.63 -5.28
CA VAL A 26 3.62 6.76 -4.40
C VAL A 26 5.02 7.34 -4.58
N THR A 27 5.22 8.56 -4.11
CA THR A 27 6.57 9.09 -3.84
C THR A 27 6.80 9.00 -2.34
N ILE A 28 7.93 8.43 -1.93
CA ILE A 28 8.36 8.33 -0.53
C ILE A 28 9.67 9.09 -0.34
N THR A 29 9.95 9.46 0.91
CA THR A 29 11.25 9.96 1.35
C THR A 29 11.92 8.87 2.18
N LEU A 30 13.10 8.44 1.75
CA LEU A 30 13.91 7.48 2.50
C LEU A 30 14.73 8.21 3.58
N ASP A 31 15.22 7.44 4.55
CA ASP A 31 16.17 7.94 5.54
C ASP A 31 17.37 8.58 4.83
N GLY A 32 17.75 9.78 5.26
CA GLY A 32 18.72 10.63 4.55
C GLY A 32 18.10 11.61 3.55
N GLY A 33 16.78 11.70 3.46
CA GLY A 33 16.08 12.81 2.79
C GLY A 33 15.91 12.67 1.27
N SER A 34 16.38 11.56 0.68
CA SER A 34 16.20 11.32 -0.75
C SER A 34 14.77 10.87 -1.06
N THR A 35 14.16 11.44 -2.10
CA THR A 35 12.82 11.02 -2.56
C THR A 35 12.92 10.00 -3.69
N THR A 36 12.02 9.02 -3.71
CA THR A 36 11.95 8.00 -4.76
C THR A 36 10.51 7.56 -5.00
N LYS A 37 10.25 6.95 -6.16
CA LYS A 37 8.99 6.25 -6.40
C LYS A 37 8.98 4.91 -5.66
N ALA A 38 7.81 4.49 -5.22
CA ALA A 38 7.60 3.19 -4.61
C ALA A 38 6.20 2.65 -4.96
N ILE A 39 6.10 1.32 -5.00
CA ILE A 39 4.81 0.64 -4.93
C ILE A 39 4.49 0.52 -3.44
N LYS A 40 3.43 1.20 -2.98
CA LYS A 40 2.87 1.00 -1.64
C LYS A 40 1.75 -0.02 -1.74
N VAL A 41 1.68 -0.95 -0.80
CA VAL A 41 0.51 -1.79 -0.58
C VAL A 41 0.03 -1.57 0.85
N LEU A 42 -1.14 -0.94 1.01
CA LEU A 42 -1.81 -0.85 2.30
C LEU A 42 -2.59 -2.14 2.53
N ILE A 43 -2.25 -2.87 3.58
CA ILE A 43 -2.91 -4.10 3.97
C ILE A 43 -3.67 -3.86 5.26
N GLU A 44 -4.96 -4.20 5.26
CA GLU A 44 -5.83 -4.18 6.44
C GLU A 44 -6.40 -5.57 6.65
N HIS A 45 -6.28 -6.09 7.86
CA HIS A 45 -6.86 -7.36 8.30
C HIS A 45 -8.08 -7.09 9.20
N GLU A 46 -9.06 -8.01 9.21
CA GLU A 46 -10.30 -7.90 10.00
C GLU A 46 -10.05 -7.73 11.50
N SER A 47 -8.89 -8.19 11.99
CA SER A 47 -8.47 -8.02 13.39
C SER A 47 -8.01 -6.60 13.74
N GLY A 48 -8.08 -5.65 12.81
CA GLY A 48 -7.56 -4.29 12.97
C GLY A 48 -6.06 -4.14 12.77
N LEU A 49 -5.36 -5.20 12.32
CA LEU A 49 -3.94 -5.11 11.96
C LEU A 49 -3.80 -4.37 10.62
N VAL A 50 -3.01 -3.29 10.61
CA VAL A 50 -2.80 -2.47 9.41
C VAL A 50 -1.31 -2.25 9.16
N VAL A 51 -0.86 -2.62 7.97
CA VAL A 51 0.55 -2.55 7.55
C VAL A 51 0.64 -1.90 6.17
N ALA A 52 1.56 -0.95 6.01
CA ALA A 52 1.95 -0.45 4.70
C ALA A 52 3.30 -1.06 4.29
N LEU A 53 3.28 -1.83 3.20
CA LEU A 53 4.48 -2.34 2.55
C LEU A 53 4.92 -1.37 1.46
N TYR A 54 6.22 -1.14 1.36
CA TYR A 54 6.80 -0.28 0.33
C TYR A 54 7.88 -1.04 -0.44
N LEU A 55 7.81 -0.95 -1.76
CA LEU A 55 8.85 -1.40 -2.68
C LEU A 55 9.35 -0.20 -3.49
N PRO A 56 10.46 0.43 -3.09
CA PRO A 56 11.09 1.49 -3.85
C PRO A 56 11.49 1.00 -5.24
N TYR A 57 11.32 1.85 -6.24
CA TYR A 57 11.77 1.53 -7.59
C TYR A 57 12.25 2.76 -8.35
N ARG A 58 13.11 2.54 -9.35
CA ARG A 58 13.61 3.56 -10.27
C ARG A 58 13.56 3.07 -11.71
N LYS A 59 13.20 3.96 -12.63
CA LYS A 59 13.23 3.69 -14.07
C LYS A 59 14.66 3.87 -14.58
N LYS A 60 15.15 2.89 -15.35
CA LYS A 60 16.47 2.93 -16.03
C LYS A 60 16.31 3.42 -17.48
N PHE A 61 17.43 3.78 -18.10
CA PHE A 61 17.50 4.41 -19.42
C PHE A 61 16.92 3.55 -20.57
N PHE A 62 16.91 2.21 -20.44
CA PHE A 62 16.37 1.28 -21.44
C PHE A 62 15.05 0.61 -21.04
N ARG A 63 14.11 1.37 -20.46
CA ARG A 63 12.76 0.89 -20.03
C ARG A 63 12.76 -0.22 -18.97
N SER A 64 13.91 -0.59 -18.42
CA SER A 64 14.00 -1.51 -17.28
C SER A 64 13.79 -0.77 -15.96
N TYR A 65 13.54 -1.52 -14.89
CA TYR A 65 13.36 -1.00 -13.54
C TYR A 65 14.42 -1.61 -12.62
N SER A 66 14.93 -0.82 -11.67
CA SER A 66 15.60 -1.35 -10.47
C SER A 66 14.65 -1.23 -9.29
N PHE A 67 14.64 -2.28 -8.48
CA PHE A 67 13.88 -2.35 -7.24
C PHE A 67 14.85 -2.24 -6.07
N GLY A 68 14.45 -1.49 -5.04
CA GLY A 68 15.14 -1.44 -3.76
C GLY A 68 14.68 -2.55 -2.82
N GLU A 69 15.07 -2.44 -1.55
CA GLU A 69 14.62 -3.35 -0.50
C GLU A 69 13.18 -3.07 -0.08
N ILE A 70 12.42 -4.14 0.16
CA ILE A 70 11.07 -4.03 0.71
C ILE A 70 11.17 -3.65 2.17
N PHE A 71 10.32 -2.72 2.61
CA PHE A 71 10.15 -2.42 4.02
C PHE A 71 8.67 -2.30 4.38
N ALA A 72 8.37 -2.57 5.66
CA ALA A 72 7.03 -2.54 6.23
C ALA A 72 6.98 -1.52 7.36
N VAL A 73 5.87 -0.80 7.46
CA VAL A 73 5.59 0.08 8.61
C VAL A 73 4.16 -0.12 9.10
N SER A 74 3.95 0.10 10.39
CA SER A 74 2.59 0.23 10.93
C SER A 74 1.90 1.42 10.28
N ALA A 75 0.62 1.27 9.94
CA ALA A 75 -0.14 2.30 9.25
C ALA A 75 -1.53 2.48 9.87
N LYS A 76 -2.20 3.57 9.48
CA LYS A 76 -3.61 3.80 9.83
C LYS A 76 -4.49 3.17 8.75
N PRO A 77 -5.68 2.66 9.11
CA PRO A 77 -6.61 2.17 8.11
C PRO A 77 -7.15 3.29 7.23
N GLU A 78 -7.39 2.97 5.97
CA GLU A 78 -8.02 3.83 4.98
C GLU A 78 -9.32 3.21 4.43
N VAL A 79 -9.45 1.88 4.45
CA VAL A 79 -10.65 1.14 4.07
C VAL A 79 -11.55 0.91 5.29
N ASN A 80 -11.01 0.45 6.43
CA ASN A 80 -11.74 -0.08 7.59
C ASN A 80 -12.68 -1.21 7.19
N ILE A 81 -12.14 -2.44 7.11
CA ILE A 81 -12.90 -3.64 6.70
C ILE A 81 -13.65 -4.34 7.85
N TRP A 82 -13.66 -3.77 9.05
CA TRP A 82 -14.33 -4.28 10.25
C TRP A 82 -15.45 -3.36 10.72
#